data_AF-A0A6A1WL80-F1
#
_entry.id   AF-A0A6A1WL80-F1
#
_cell.length_a   1.000
_cell.length_b   1.000
_cell.length_c   1.000
_cell.angle_alpha   90.00
_cell.angle_beta   90.00
_cell.angle_gamma   90.00
#
_symmetry.space_group_name_H-M   'P 1'
#
loop_
_entity.id
_entity.type
_entity.pdbx_description
1 polymer ?
#
loop_
_entity_poly.entity_id
_entity_poly.type
_entity_poly.pdbx_seq_one_letter_code
_entity_poly.pdbx_strand_id
1 'polypeptide(L)'
;MQWQGLKSLHTLQFSKLPKLVSLPSGLQHVTTLQKLSILYCESFIAIPEWIDNCTSLVQLKFWECRSFTSLPVGMSGLTSLQQLDIYGCSPSLVNRCKKETGVDWPKISRIPQLHVHQRDE
;
A
#
# COMPACT_ATOMS: atom_id res chain seq x y z
N MET A 1 -10.61 4.49 20.13
CA MET A 1 -10.18 4.96 18.78
C MET A 1 -11.22 4.54 17.74
N GLN A 2 -11.58 5.43 16.82
CA GLN A 2 -12.87 5.41 16.08
C GLN A 2 -13.05 4.29 15.02
N TRP A 3 -12.03 3.48 14.74
CA TRP A 3 -12.06 2.49 13.64
C TRP A 3 -12.42 1.06 14.08
N GLN A 4 -12.31 0.74 15.38
CA GLN A 4 -12.57 -0.62 15.91
C GLN A 4 -14.02 -1.10 15.69
N GLY A 5 -14.96 -0.18 15.50
CA GLY A 5 -16.36 -0.50 15.22
C GLY A 5 -16.64 -0.93 13.77
N LEU A 6 -15.67 -0.76 12.86
CA LEU A 6 -15.83 -0.98 11.42
C LEU A 6 -15.70 -2.46 11.04
N LYS A 7 -16.52 -3.30 11.67
CA LYS A 7 -16.48 -4.77 11.53
C LYS A 7 -16.85 -5.28 10.14
N SER A 8 -17.44 -4.44 9.29
CA SER A 8 -17.87 -4.81 7.93
C SER A 8 -17.19 -3.99 6.84
N LEU A 9 -16.11 -3.27 7.17
CA LEU A 9 -15.38 -2.48 6.17
C LEU A 9 -14.44 -3.37 5.36
N HIS A 10 -14.82 -3.65 4.11
CA HIS A 10 -14.03 -4.48 3.20
C HIS A 10 -13.22 -3.65 2.20
N THR A 11 -13.61 -2.40 1.94
CA THR A 11 -12.94 -1.52 0.97
C THR A 11 -12.76 -0.14 1.58
N LEU A 12 -11.56 0.41 1.46
CA LEU A 12 -11.21 1.75 1.92
C LEU A 12 -10.36 2.44 0.86
N GLN A 13 -10.72 3.69 0.57
CA GLN A 13 -10.00 4.52 -0.38
C GLN A 13 -9.68 5.87 0.25
N PHE A 14 -8.42 6.26 0.19
CA PHE A 14 -7.96 7.62 0.44
C PHE A 14 -7.68 8.28 -0.90
N SER A 15 -8.36 9.38 -1.22
CA SER A 15 -8.20 10.05 -2.52
C SER A 15 -8.06 11.56 -2.37
N LYS A 16 -7.07 12.14 -3.06
CA LYS A 16 -6.83 13.59 -3.12
C LYS A 16 -6.74 14.23 -1.72
N LEU A 17 -6.02 13.57 -0.80
CA LEU A 17 -5.81 14.06 0.55
C LEU A 17 -4.41 14.68 0.66
N PRO A 18 -4.26 16.01 0.52
CA PRO A 18 -2.95 16.66 0.48
C PRO A 18 -2.22 16.63 1.83
N LYS A 19 -2.90 16.29 2.92
CA LYS A 19 -2.33 16.18 4.28
C LYS A 19 -2.18 14.75 4.76
N LEU A 20 -2.50 13.75 3.94
CA LEU A 20 -2.33 12.35 4.33
C LEU A 20 -0.86 11.97 4.19
N VAL A 21 -0.16 11.89 5.32
CA VAL A 21 1.27 11.54 5.38
C VAL A 21 1.48 10.02 5.51
N SER A 22 0.63 9.35 6.27
CA SER A 22 0.67 7.90 6.50
C SER A 22 -0.74 7.35 6.74
N LEU A 23 -0.87 6.02 6.78
CA LEU A 23 -2.16 5.41 7.12
C LEU A 23 -2.53 5.68 8.60
N PRO A 24 -3.81 5.98 8.91
CA PRO A 24 -4.26 6.19 10.28
C PRO A 24 -4.05 4.94 11.15
N SER A 25 -3.47 5.10 12.35
CA SER A 25 -3.17 3.98 13.26
C SER A 25 -4.38 3.13 13.65
N GLY A 26 -5.59 3.71 13.68
CA GLY A 26 -6.81 2.97 13.97
C GLY A 26 -7.12 1.85 12.95
N LEU A 27 -6.59 1.96 11.72
CA LEU A 27 -6.81 0.98 10.67
C LEU A 27 -6.18 -0.39 10.99
N GLN A 28 -5.20 -0.45 11.91
CA GLN A 28 -4.62 -1.71 12.40
C GLN A 28 -5.66 -2.68 12.99
N HIS A 29 -6.83 -2.18 13.40
CA HIS A 29 -7.91 -2.97 13.99
C HIS A 29 -8.97 -3.43 12.97
N VAL A 30 -8.88 -2.98 11.71
CA VAL A 30 -9.85 -3.32 10.67
C VAL A 30 -9.38 -4.55 9.91
N THR A 31 -9.42 -5.70 10.58
CA THR A 31 -8.94 -6.99 10.05
C THR A 31 -9.80 -7.55 8.91
N THR A 32 -10.98 -6.97 8.66
CA THR A 32 -11.88 -7.34 7.56
C THR A 32 -11.59 -6.63 6.24
N LEU A 33 -10.64 -5.69 6.23
CA LEU A 33 -10.30 -4.92 5.04
C LEU A 33 -9.69 -5.82 3.96
N GLN A 34 -10.30 -5.82 2.77
CA GLN A 34 -9.86 -6.60 1.61
C GLN A 34 -9.23 -5.73 0.52
N LYS A 35 -9.65 -4.48 0.39
CA LYS A 35 -9.17 -3.57 -0.65
C LYS A 35 -8.78 -2.22 -0.04
N LEU A 36 -7.54 -1.81 -0.26
CA LEU A 36 -7.02 -0.53 0.17
C LEU A 36 -6.45 0.23 -1.04
N SER A 37 -6.82 1.50 -1.20
CA SER A 37 -6.33 2.33 -2.30
C SER A 37 -5.97 3.73 -1.82
N ILE A 38 -4.78 4.20 -2.20
CA ILE A 38 -4.31 5.56 -1.93
C ILE A 38 -4.07 6.22 -3.28
N LEU A 39 -4.86 7.24 -3.61
CA LEU A 39 -4.94 7.84 -4.95
C LEU A 39 -4.70 9.35 -4.87
N TYR A 40 -3.74 9.86 -5.63
CA TYR A 40 -3.45 11.30 -5.72
C TYR A 40 -3.16 11.95 -4.35
N CYS A 41 -2.53 11.21 -3.43
CA CYS A 41 -2.12 11.72 -2.11
C CYS A 41 -0.64 12.09 -2.18
N GLU A 42 -0.34 13.33 -2.57
CA GLU A 42 1.03 13.76 -2.88
C GLU A 42 1.96 13.75 -1.66
N SER A 43 1.42 13.99 -0.46
CA SER A 43 2.18 14.01 0.80
C SER A 43 2.31 12.63 1.45
N PHE A 44 1.76 11.56 0.86
CA PHE A 44 1.82 10.22 1.43
C PHE A 44 3.24 9.66 1.31
N ILE A 45 3.89 9.38 2.44
CA ILE A 45 5.30 8.96 2.49
C ILE A 45 5.49 7.52 2.95
N ALA A 46 4.55 6.96 3.72
CA ALA A 46 4.77 5.67 4.37
C ALA A 46 3.49 4.89 4.66
N ILE A 47 3.59 3.58 4.50
CA ILE A 47 2.69 2.59 5.10
C ILE A 47 3.32 2.18 6.45
N PRO A 48 2.59 2.21 7.57
CA PRO A 48 3.09 1.73 8.86
C PRO A 48 3.35 0.21 8.89
N GLU A 49 4.25 -0.24 9.77
CA GLU A 49 4.61 -1.67 9.90
C GLU A 49 3.45 -2.57 10.36
N TRP A 50 2.48 -2.04 11.10
CA TRP A 50 1.28 -2.79 11.53
C TRP A 50 0.39 -3.26 10.38
N ILE A 51 0.71 -2.91 9.13
CA ILE A 51 -0.01 -3.37 7.93
C ILE A 51 -0.04 -4.90 7.84
N ASP A 52 0.92 -5.58 8.43
CA ASP A 52 0.94 -7.04 8.56
C ASP A 52 -0.28 -7.62 9.32
N ASN A 53 -0.98 -6.81 10.13
CA ASN A 53 -2.24 -7.19 10.77
C ASN A 53 -3.44 -7.23 9.79
N CYS A 54 -3.33 -6.61 8.61
CA CYS A 54 -4.38 -6.60 7.59
C CYS A 54 -4.33 -7.89 6.75
N THR A 55 -4.40 -9.05 7.39
CA THR A 55 -4.24 -10.37 6.75
C THR A 55 -5.33 -10.71 5.73
N SER A 56 -6.50 -10.07 5.80
CA SER A 56 -7.58 -10.22 4.81
C SER A 56 -7.37 -9.39 3.54
N LEU A 57 -6.31 -8.57 3.47
CA LEU A 57 -6.09 -7.67 2.34
C LEU A 57 -5.73 -8.47 1.09
N VAL A 58 -6.57 -8.34 0.06
CA VAL A 58 -6.44 -9.01 -1.24
C VAL A 58 -5.88 -8.07 -2.29
N GLN A 59 -6.15 -6.76 -2.18
CA GLN A 59 -5.76 -5.75 -3.16
C GLN A 59 -5.23 -4.48 -2.49
N LEU A 60 -4.05 -4.03 -2.93
CA LEU A 60 -3.43 -2.78 -2.51
C LEU A 60 -3.06 -1.94 -3.73
N LYS A 61 -3.48 -0.66 -3.76
CA LYS A 61 -3.22 0.25 -4.88
C LYS A 61 -2.64 1.58 -4.42
N PHE A 62 -1.60 2.02 -5.11
CA PHE A 62 -1.04 3.36 -5.03
C PHE A 62 -1.06 4.00 -6.42
N TRP A 63 -1.71 5.15 -6.52
CA TRP A 63 -1.78 5.91 -7.77
C TRP A 63 -1.35 7.35 -7.50
N GLU A 64 -0.36 7.83 -8.25
CA GLU A 64 0.09 9.24 -8.21
C GLU A 64 0.44 9.72 -6.78
N CYS A 65 1.06 8.85 -5.97
CA CYS A 65 1.55 9.16 -4.63
C CYS A 65 3.04 9.53 -4.70
N ARG A 66 3.32 10.77 -5.09
CA ARG A 66 4.66 11.21 -5.53
C ARG A 66 5.72 11.27 -4.41
N SER A 67 5.32 11.40 -3.15
CA SER A 67 6.25 11.35 -2.01
C SER A 67 6.44 9.96 -1.40
N PHE A 68 5.77 8.93 -1.93
CA PHE A 68 5.85 7.58 -1.38
C PHE A 68 7.10 6.88 -1.91
N THR A 69 8.05 6.55 -1.02
CA THR A 69 9.43 6.19 -1.40
C THR A 69 9.87 4.76 -1.08
N SER A 70 9.18 4.05 -0.18
CA SER A 70 9.58 2.70 0.24
C SER A 70 8.42 1.86 0.79
N LEU A 71 8.51 0.54 0.63
CA LEU A 71 7.57 -0.40 1.25
C LEU A 71 8.02 -0.83 2.66
N PRO A 72 7.10 -0.99 3.64
CA PRO A 72 7.43 -1.47 4.99
C PRO A 72 7.87 -2.94 4.96
N VAL A 73 8.53 -3.40 6.03
CA VAL A 73 8.90 -4.82 6.18
C VAL A 73 7.66 -5.70 6.30
N GLY A 74 6.61 -5.20 6.96
CA GLY A 74 5.32 -5.86 7.14
C GLY A 74 4.57 -6.25 5.85
N MET A 75 4.99 -5.79 4.67
CA MET A 75 4.44 -6.26 3.38
C MET A 75 4.51 -7.79 3.23
N SER A 76 5.55 -8.43 3.78
CA SER A 76 5.68 -9.89 3.76
C SER A 76 4.57 -10.61 4.54
N GLY A 77 3.97 -9.95 5.54
CA GLY A 77 2.88 -10.49 6.37
C GLY A 77 1.50 -10.48 5.70
N LEU A 78 1.34 -9.79 4.57
CA LEU A 78 0.07 -9.71 3.82
C LEU A 78 -0.22 -10.99 3.02
N THR A 79 -0.36 -12.12 3.69
CA THR A 79 -0.40 -13.47 3.07
C THR A 79 -1.53 -13.65 2.06
N SER A 80 -2.67 -12.98 2.23
CA SER A 80 -3.80 -13.04 1.29
C SER A 80 -3.68 -12.13 0.07
N LEU A 81 -2.66 -11.26 0.02
CA LEU A 81 -2.53 -10.23 -1.01
C LEU A 81 -2.32 -10.87 -2.39
N GLN A 82 -3.28 -10.64 -3.28
CA GLN A 82 -3.26 -11.15 -4.66
C GLN A 82 -2.81 -10.09 -5.66
N GLN A 83 -3.04 -8.81 -5.35
CA GLN A 83 -2.76 -7.72 -6.26
C GLN A 83 -2.10 -6.53 -5.56
N LEU A 84 -1.00 -6.05 -6.16
CA LEU A 84 -0.34 -4.80 -5.81
C LEU A 84 -0.13 -3.97 -7.08
N ASP A 85 -0.76 -2.79 -7.13
CA ASP A 85 -0.52 -1.81 -8.19
C ASP A 85 0.17 -0.57 -7.62
N ILE A 86 1.30 -0.19 -8.23
CA ILE A 86 2.02 1.04 -7.96
C ILE A 86 2.15 1.77 -9.29
N TYR A 87 1.41 2.88 -9.45
CA TYR A 87 1.40 3.67 -10.68
C TYR A 87 1.71 5.13 -10.39
N GLY A 88 2.63 5.73 -11.15
CA GLY A 88 2.94 7.17 -11.05
C GLY A 88 3.43 7.61 -9.66
N CYS A 89 3.97 6.69 -8.86
CA CYS A 89 4.58 7.00 -7.56
C CYS A 89 6.04 7.43 -7.74
N SER A 90 6.77 7.67 -6.64
CA SER A 90 8.14 8.16 -6.75
C SER A 90 9.05 7.21 -7.55
N PRO A 91 10.00 7.73 -8.35
CA PRO A 91 10.99 6.91 -9.04
C PRO A 91 11.79 6.02 -8.08
N SER A 92 12.06 6.53 -6.87
CA SER A 92 12.72 5.77 -5.81
C SER A 92 11.94 4.50 -5.46
N LEU A 93 10.63 4.60 -5.23
CA LEU A 93 9.79 3.44 -4.91
C LEU A 93 9.77 2.42 -6.06
N VAL A 94 9.60 2.90 -7.30
CA VAL A 94 9.60 2.05 -8.49
C VAL A 94 10.91 1.28 -8.61
N ASN A 95 12.04 1.95 -8.44
CA ASN A 95 13.37 1.31 -8.48
C ASN A 95 13.56 0.28 -7.36
N ARG A 96 13.05 0.54 -6.16
CA ARG A 96 13.09 -0.41 -5.04
C ARG A 96 12.22 -1.64 -5.28
N CYS A 97 11.13 -1.51 -6.05
CA CYS A 97 10.23 -2.60 -6.39
C CYS A 97 10.64 -3.36 -7.67
N LYS A 98 11.72 -2.94 -8.34
CA LYS A 98 12.16 -3.53 -9.60
C LYS A 98 12.38 -5.04 -9.47
N LYS A 99 11.82 -5.80 -10.42
CA LYS A 99 11.90 -7.28 -10.45
C LYS A 99 13.36 -7.76 -10.33
N GLU A 100 13.59 -8.69 -9.40
CA GLU A 100 14.88 -9.36 -9.11
C GLU A 100 16.02 -8.48 -8.60
N THR A 101 16.00 -7.17 -8.86
CA THR A 101 17.10 -6.25 -8.49
C THR A 101 16.75 -5.26 -7.39
N GLY A 102 15.47 -5.00 -7.18
CA GLY A 102 14.98 -4.01 -6.22
C GLY A 102 15.06 -4.50 -4.78
N VAL A 103 15.48 -3.64 -3.85
CA VAL A 103 15.61 -3.99 -2.42
C VAL A 103 14.27 -4.33 -1.74
N ASP A 104 13.15 -3.85 -2.28
CA ASP A 104 11.81 -4.20 -1.81
C ASP A 104 11.21 -5.38 -2.59
N TRP A 105 11.88 -5.88 -3.66
CA TRP A 105 11.40 -7.03 -4.44
C TRP A 105 11.09 -8.27 -3.59
N PRO A 106 11.94 -8.69 -2.62
CA PRO A 106 11.63 -9.88 -1.79
C PRO A 106 10.33 -9.75 -0.97
N LYS A 107 9.87 -8.52 -0.72
CA LYS A 107 8.64 -8.25 0.04
C LYS A 107 7.37 -8.47 -0.80
N ILE A 108 7.50 -8.38 -2.13
CA ILE A 108 6.37 -8.32 -3.08
C ILE A 108 6.42 -9.40 -4.17
N SER A 109 7.53 -10.11 -4.32
CA SER A 109 7.75 -11.12 -5.38
C SER A 109 6.75 -12.28 -5.35
N ARG A 110 6.15 -12.55 -4.18
CA ARG A 110 5.12 -13.58 -4.00
C ARG A 110 3.73 -13.20 -4.53
N ILE A 111 3.51 -11.92 -4.85
CA ILE A 111 2.19 -11.39 -5.21
C ILE A 111 1.91 -11.76 -6.68
N PRO A 112 0.82 -12.49 -6.99
CA PRO A 112 0.55 -12.96 -8.35
C PRO A 112 0.33 -11.85 -9.38
N GLN A 113 -0.40 -10.79 -8.99
CA GLN A 113 -0.72 -9.66 -9.85
C GLN A 113 0.06 -8.43 -9.37
N LEU A 114 1.29 -8.28 -9.88
CA LEU A 114 2.19 -7.20 -9.48
C LEU A 114 2.43 -6.24 -10.65
N HIS A 115 1.89 -5.03 -10.54
CA HIS A 115 2.05 -3.98 -11.53
C HIS A 115 2.79 -2.80 -10.92
N VAL A 116 4.00 -2.53 -11.41
CA VAL A 116 4.82 -1.39 -10.97
C VAL A 116 5.18 -0.58 -12.20
N HIS A 117 4.57 0.59 -12.34
CA HIS A 117 4.71 1.44 -13.51
C HIS A 117 5.05 2.86 -13.07
N GLN A 118 6.07 3.43 -13.71
CA GLN A 118 6.31 4.86 -13.66
C GLN A 118 5.45 5.52 -14.75
N ARG A 119 5.08 6.79 -14.57
CA ARG A 119 4.49 7.56 -15.66
C ARG A 119 5.57 7.70 -16.73
N ASP A 120 5.31 7.20 -17.94
CA ASP A 120 6.16 7.48 -19.11
C ASP A 120 6.19 9.00 -19.32
N GLU A 121 7.39 9.56 -19.52
CA GLU A 121 7.61 11.00 -19.78
C GLU A 121 6.93 11.46 -21.07
#